data_AF-A0A397TQI7-F1
#
_entry.id   AF-A0A397TQI7-F1
#
_cell.length_a   1.000
_cell.length_b   1.000
_cell.length_c   1.000
_cell.angle_alpha   90.00
_cell.angle_beta   90.00
_cell.angle_gamma   90.00
#
_symmetry.space_group_name_H-M   'P 1'
#
loop_
_entity.id
_entity.type
_entity.pdbx_description
1 polymer ?
#
loop_
_entity_poly.entity_id
_entity_poly.type
_entity_poly.pdbx_seq_one_letter_code
_entity_poly.pdbx_strand_id
1 'polypeptide(L)'
;MNDIPVPVPVSTPVYKKFEENNPEISLCIYEWHNQNECLEFRYVTERRGNEYKQVNLLVITEDDRSHYCIIKDLHKLVYNHSKHKGRKYLCRYCLHVYSSEIRYNEHLPKCKGLNNAPQRLQMPVKNKSIKAFYNYKCMQPNPYRIFWDLEMLT
;
A
#
# COMPACT_ATOMS: atom_id res chain seq x y z
N MET A 1 23.76 -2.48 24.51
CA MET A 1 22.85 -1.54 23.81
C MET A 1 23.58 -1.13 22.56
N ASN A 2 23.17 -1.62 21.38
CA ASN A 2 23.65 -1.01 20.15
C ASN A 2 22.78 0.23 19.96
N ASP A 3 23.33 1.42 19.80
CA ASP A 3 22.53 2.62 19.51
C ASP A 3 22.26 2.75 18.01
N ILE A 4 21.37 3.66 17.60
CA ILE A 4 21.18 4.00 16.18
C ILE A 4 22.37 4.87 15.77
N PRO A 5 23.17 4.47 14.76
CA PRO A 5 24.35 5.23 14.36
C PRO A 5 23.96 6.58 13.74
N VAL A 6 24.84 7.57 13.86
CA VAL A 6 24.74 8.88 13.22
C VAL A 6 25.87 8.99 12.19
N PRO A 7 25.58 9.32 10.92
CA PRO A 7 24.28 9.64 10.33
C PRO A 7 23.32 8.44 10.30
N VAL A 8 22.02 8.70 10.49
CA VAL A 8 20.98 7.66 10.55
C VAL A 8 20.81 7.00 9.17
N PRO A 9 21.18 5.71 9.00
CA PRO A 9 21.12 5.08 7.70
C PRO A 9 19.67 4.75 7.33
N VAL A 10 19.39 4.77 6.03
CA VAL A 10 18.11 4.39 5.45
C VAL A 10 18.03 2.87 5.38
N SER A 11 17.55 2.23 6.45
CA SER A 11 17.47 0.77 6.50
C SER A 11 16.38 0.25 7.44
N THR A 12 15.76 -0.87 7.05
CA THR A 12 14.72 -1.55 7.84
C THR A 12 15.15 -1.91 9.27
N PRO A 13 16.39 -2.39 9.54
CA PRO A 13 16.84 -2.66 10.90
C PRO A 13 16.82 -1.42 11.82
N VAL A 14 17.15 -0.24 11.29
CA VAL A 14 17.08 1.02 12.06
C VAL A 14 15.63 1.36 12.42
N TYR A 15 14.70 1.16 11.50
CA TYR A 15 13.28 1.47 11.74
C TYR A 15 12.67 0.55 12.79
N LYS A 16 12.94 -0.76 12.71
CA LYS A 16 12.51 -1.74 13.72
C LYS A 16 13.05 -1.37 15.09
N LYS A 17 14.34 -1.05 15.17
CA LYS A 17 15.01 -0.64 16.41
C LYS A 17 14.48 0.68 16.98
N PHE A 18 14.17 1.64 16.13
CA PHE A 18 13.52 2.89 16.55
C PHE A 18 12.15 2.59 17.19
N GLU A 19 11.35 1.70 16.60
CA GLU A 19 10.09 1.28 17.17
C GLU A 19 10.26 0.45 18.45
N GLU A 20 11.27 -0.43 18.55
CA GLU A 20 11.60 -1.17 19.77
C GLU A 20 11.94 -0.21 20.92
N ASN A 21 12.68 0.86 20.65
CA ASN A 21 13.04 1.88 21.62
C ASN A 21 11.88 2.82 22.00
N ASN A 22 10.82 2.89 21.17
CA ASN A 22 9.66 3.78 21.35
C ASN A 22 8.36 2.96 21.16
N PRO A 23 7.94 2.15 22.16
CA PRO A 23 6.84 1.21 22.04
C PRO A 23 5.48 1.86 21.72
N GLU A 24 5.29 3.13 22.07
CA GLU A 24 4.10 3.92 21.82
C GLU A 24 4.02 4.49 20.39
N ILE A 25 5.10 4.41 19.61
CA ILE A 25 5.15 4.94 18.25
C ILE A 25 4.85 3.83 17.24
N SER A 26 4.03 4.18 16.26
CA SER A 26 3.76 3.40 15.05
C SER A 26 4.38 4.16 13.87
N LEU A 27 5.40 3.59 13.24
CA LEU A 27 6.19 4.24 12.19
C LEU A 27 5.81 3.75 10.79
N CYS A 28 5.55 4.70 9.87
CA CYS A 28 5.48 4.43 8.44
C CYS A 28 6.46 5.35 7.72
N ILE A 29 7.22 4.76 6.78
CA ILE A 29 8.23 5.47 6.00
C ILE A 29 7.91 5.27 4.53
N TYR A 30 7.85 6.39 3.84
CA TYR A 30 7.55 6.50 2.44
C TYR A 30 8.77 6.96 1.66
N GLU A 31 8.79 6.65 0.37
CA GLU A 31 9.72 7.17 -0.61
C GLU A 31 8.93 7.79 -1.75
N TRP A 32 9.44 8.88 -2.32
CA TRP A 32 8.82 9.53 -3.46
C TRP A 32 9.63 9.26 -4.73
N HIS A 33 8.99 8.66 -5.73
CA HIS A 33 9.61 8.41 -7.02
C HIS A 33 9.21 9.50 -8.00
N ASN A 34 10.16 10.39 -8.32
CA ASN A 34 9.96 11.51 -9.24
C ASN A 34 9.51 11.07 -10.65
N GLN A 35 10.01 9.94 -11.15
CA GLN A 35 9.71 9.47 -12.52
C GLN A 35 8.22 9.12 -12.70
N ASN A 36 7.62 8.50 -11.69
CA ASN A 36 6.24 8.01 -11.73
C ASN A 36 5.28 8.91 -10.95
N GLU A 37 5.80 10.00 -10.36
CA GLU A 37 5.10 10.87 -9.40
C GLU A 37 4.31 10.05 -8.37
N CYS A 38 4.95 9.02 -7.80
CA CYS A 38 4.28 8.08 -6.91
C CYS A 38 4.95 7.97 -5.53
N LEU A 39 4.11 7.71 -4.54
CA LEU A 39 4.51 7.40 -3.18
C LEU A 39 4.63 5.89 -3.02
N GLU A 40 5.75 5.41 -2.51
CA GLU A 40 6.00 4.00 -2.25
C GLU A 40 6.31 3.75 -0.78
N PHE A 41 6.11 2.51 -0.34
CA PHE A 41 6.43 2.08 1.01
C PHE A 41 7.88 1.64 1.11
N ARG A 42 8.63 2.29 1.99
CA ARG A 42 9.94 1.79 2.43
C ARG A 42 9.84 1.00 3.73
N TYR A 43 8.92 1.39 4.62
CA TYR A 43 8.64 0.67 5.85
C TYR A 43 7.20 0.87 6.31
N VAL A 44 6.53 -0.21 6.69
CA VAL A 44 5.18 -0.17 7.27
C VAL A 44 5.18 -1.02 8.52
N THR A 45 4.88 -0.39 9.64
CA THR A 45 4.72 -1.08 10.91
C THR A 45 3.48 -1.96 10.96
N GLU A 46 3.57 -3.01 11.78
CA GLU A 46 2.44 -3.86 12.16
C GLU A 46 1.66 -3.31 13.35
N ARG A 47 2.22 -2.33 14.09
CA ARG A 47 1.56 -1.66 15.21
C ARG A 47 0.42 -0.79 14.70
N ARG A 48 -0.80 -1.30 14.85
CA ARG A 48 -2.02 -0.69 14.36
C ARG A 48 -2.95 -0.41 15.52
N GLY A 49 -3.60 0.75 15.45
CA GLY A 49 -4.57 1.16 16.44
C GLY A 49 -4.46 2.65 16.72
N ASN A 50 -5.39 3.14 17.53
CA ASN A 50 -5.43 4.54 17.94
C ASN A 50 -4.60 4.78 19.22
N GLU A 51 -4.17 3.72 19.88
CA GLU A 51 -3.28 3.72 21.03
C GLU A 51 -1.85 4.12 20.68
N TYR A 52 -1.44 3.91 19.42
CA TYR A 52 -0.11 4.28 18.96
C TYR A 52 -0.08 5.69 18.37
N LYS A 53 0.96 6.45 18.68
CA LYS A 53 1.27 7.71 18.01
C LYS A 53 1.75 7.41 16.59
N GLN A 54 0.93 7.76 15.61
CA GLN A 54 1.22 7.51 14.21
C GLN A 54 2.20 8.56 13.67
N VAL A 55 3.39 8.12 13.27
CA VAL A 55 4.42 8.94 12.65
C VAL A 55 4.60 8.52 11.19
N ASN A 56 4.56 9.50 10.29
CA ASN A 56 4.77 9.29 8.86
C ASN A 56 5.99 10.10 8.42
N LEU A 57 7.00 9.41 7.89
CA LEU A 57 8.21 10.02 7.37
C LEU A 57 8.30 9.81 5.87
N LEU A 58 8.81 10.81 5.15
CA LEU A 58 9.22 10.72 3.76
C LEU A 58 10.75 10.70 3.73
N VAL A 59 11.32 9.76 2.97
CA VAL A 59 12.75 9.76 2.64
C VAL A 59 12.91 10.31 1.25
N ILE A 60 13.77 11.31 1.12
CA ILE A 60 14.21 11.88 -0.15
C ILE A 60 15.69 11.56 -0.27
N THR A 61 16.07 10.88 -1.34
CA THR A 61 17.46 10.52 -1.62
C THR A 61 17.92 11.26 -2.88
N GLU A 62 18.98 12.04 -2.73
CA GLU A 62 19.66 12.75 -3.82
C GLU A 62 21.14 12.34 -3.78
N ASP A 63 21.62 11.69 -4.84
CA ASP A 63 22.95 11.10 -4.93
C ASP A 63 23.27 10.22 -3.70
N ASP A 64 24.28 10.59 -2.92
CA ASP A 64 24.72 9.88 -1.70
C ASP A 64 24.08 10.43 -0.41
N ARG A 65 23.16 11.39 -0.49
CA ARG A 65 22.53 12.04 0.66
C ARG A 65 21.06 11.66 0.76
N SER A 66 20.65 11.32 1.97
CA SER A 66 19.25 11.00 2.28
C SER A 66 18.74 11.89 3.41
N HIS A 67 17.55 12.45 3.22
CA HIS A 67 16.89 13.33 4.17
C HIS A 67 15.55 12.74 4.60
N TYR A 68 15.30 12.72 5.91
CA TYR A 68 14.00 12.39 6.48
C TYR A 68 13.16 13.66 6.65
N CYS A 69 11.94 13.64 6.13
CA CYS A 69 10.96 14.70 6.28
C CYS A 69 9.71 14.17 6.99
N ILE A 70 9.16 14.94 7.94
CA ILE A 70 7.90 14.58 8.58
C ILE A 70 6.73 14.93 7.68
N ILE A 71 5.84 13.96 7.43
CA ILE A 71 4.58 14.18 6.73
C ILE A 71 3.53 14.58 7.76
N LYS A 72 3.19 15.87 7.80
CA LYS A 72 2.19 16.42 8.72
C LYS A 72 0.76 15.95 8.40
N ASP A 73 0.43 15.89 7.11
CA ASP A 73 -0.89 15.48 6.62
C ASP A 73 -0.73 14.59 5.40
N LEU A 74 -0.91 13.29 5.61
CA LEU A 74 -0.76 12.27 4.57
C LEU A 74 -1.83 12.42 3.46
N HIS A 75 -2.99 12.95 3.79
CA HIS A 75 -4.09 13.11 2.84
C HIS A 75 -3.84 14.23 1.83
N LYS A 76 -3.18 15.32 2.27
CA LYS A 76 -2.82 16.44 1.40
C LYS A 76 -1.74 16.06 0.39
N LEU A 77 -0.86 15.13 0.74
CA LEU A 77 0.21 14.68 -0.15
C LEU A 77 -0.34 14.13 -1.48
N VAL A 78 -1.49 13.45 -1.44
CA VAL A 78 -2.12 12.86 -2.62
C VAL A 78 -3.16 13.76 -3.30
N TYR A 79 -3.24 15.03 -2.91
CA TYR A 79 -4.24 15.95 -3.45
C TYR A 79 -4.13 16.10 -4.97
N ASN A 80 -2.91 16.12 -5.53
CA ASN A 80 -2.71 16.34 -6.97
C ASN A 80 -2.82 15.06 -7.83
N HIS A 81 -2.91 13.87 -7.24
CA HIS A 81 -2.93 12.60 -8.00
C HIS A 81 -4.16 12.37 -8.89
N SER A 82 -5.20 13.21 -8.81
CA SER A 82 -6.37 13.07 -9.67
C SER A 82 -7.08 14.40 -9.88
N LYS A 83 -7.85 14.50 -10.97
CA LYS A 83 -8.60 15.71 -11.36
C LYS A 83 -9.70 16.13 -10.37
N HIS A 84 -10.04 15.26 -9.42
CA HIS A 84 -11.05 15.55 -8.39
C HIS A 84 -10.53 16.61 -7.41
N LYS A 85 -11.21 17.76 -7.34
CA LYS A 85 -10.81 18.93 -6.54
C LYS A 85 -11.17 18.85 -5.05
N GLY A 86 -11.89 17.82 -4.61
CA GLY A 86 -12.24 17.62 -3.20
C GLY A 86 -11.14 16.91 -2.40
N ARG A 87 -11.30 16.89 -1.07
CA ARG A 87 -10.41 16.16 -0.15
C ARG A 87 -10.36 14.68 -0.52
N LYS A 88 -9.15 14.11 -0.43
CA LYS A 88 -8.88 12.68 -0.67
C LYS A 88 -8.44 12.05 0.64
N TYR A 89 -8.74 10.77 0.80
CA TYR A 89 -8.40 10.01 1.99
C TYR A 89 -7.49 8.87 1.58
N LEU A 90 -6.26 8.90 2.09
CA LEU A 90 -5.22 7.90 1.79
C LEU A 90 -5.15 6.90 2.93
N CYS A 91 -5.21 5.60 2.62
CA CYS A 91 -4.90 4.59 3.62
C CYS A 91 -3.40 4.52 3.87
N ARG A 92 -3.02 4.75 5.14
CA ARG A 92 -1.64 4.68 5.63
C ARG A 92 -0.94 3.35 5.37
N TYR A 93 -1.69 2.24 5.29
CA TYR A 93 -1.14 0.87 5.25
C TYR A 93 -1.16 0.21 3.87
N CYS A 94 -1.96 0.71 2.93
CA CYS A 94 -2.08 0.14 1.58
C CYS A 94 -1.99 1.17 0.45
N LEU A 95 -1.86 2.46 0.76
CA LEU A 95 -1.84 3.58 -0.19
C LEU A 95 -3.07 3.70 -1.11
N HIS A 96 -4.15 2.99 -0.80
CA HIS A 96 -5.39 3.16 -1.57
C HIS A 96 -6.01 4.53 -1.28
N VAL A 97 -6.39 5.24 -2.34
CA VAL A 97 -6.99 6.57 -2.28
C VAL A 97 -8.50 6.46 -2.40
N TYR A 98 -9.20 7.08 -1.46
CA TYR A 98 -10.65 7.19 -1.45
C TYR A 98 -11.06 8.65 -1.65
N SER A 99 -12.10 8.87 -2.46
CA SER A 99 -12.73 10.19 -2.64
C SER A 99 -13.78 10.52 -1.57
N SER A 100 -14.18 9.53 -0.75
CA SER A 100 -15.22 9.66 0.27
C SER A 100 -14.69 9.16 1.62
N GLU A 101 -14.94 9.94 2.67
CA GLU A 101 -14.59 9.61 4.04
C GLU A 101 -15.29 8.34 4.54
N ILE A 102 -16.55 8.16 4.15
CA ILE A 102 -17.35 6.99 4.54
C ILE A 102 -16.68 5.71 4.04
N ARG A 103 -16.30 5.68 2.76
CA ARG A 103 -15.62 4.52 2.16
C ARG A 103 -14.25 4.27 2.77
N TYR A 104 -13.53 5.34 3.10
CA TYR A 104 -12.25 5.25 3.79
C TYR A 104 -12.42 4.61 5.18
N ASN A 105 -13.39 5.07 5.97
CA ASN A 105 -13.67 4.53 7.31
C ASN A 105 -14.17 3.07 7.26
N GLU A 106 -14.97 2.70 6.26
CA GLU A 106 -15.37 1.31 6.04
C GLU A 106 -14.20 0.39 5.63
N HIS A 107 -13.16 0.96 5.03
CA HIS A 107 -11.97 0.23 4.59
C HIS A 107 -10.99 -0.03 5.73
N LEU A 108 -10.77 0.94 6.61
CA LEU A 108 -9.79 0.85 7.71
C LEU A 108 -9.82 -0.48 8.49
N PRO A 109 -10.97 -0.98 9.00
CA PRO A 109 -11.00 -2.24 9.74
C PRO A 109 -10.77 -3.48 8.85
N LYS A 110 -10.95 -3.35 7.53
CA LYS A 110 -10.76 -4.42 6.55
C LYS A 110 -9.34 -4.43 5.98
N CYS A 111 -8.58 -3.35 6.17
CA CYS A 111 -7.27 -3.19 5.57
C CYS A 111 -6.23 -4.05 6.29
N LYS A 112 -5.70 -5.06 5.60
CA LYS A 112 -4.57 -5.87 6.08
C LYS A 112 -3.20 -5.28 5.72
N GLY A 113 -3.15 -4.13 5.06
CA GLY A 113 -1.91 -3.48 4.63
C GLY A 113 -1.11 -4.29 3.61
N LEU A 114 0.12 -3.87 3.32
CA LEU A 114 0.98 -4.50 2.30
C LEU A 114 1.50 -5.89 2.72
N ASN A 115 1.86 -6.07 3.99
CA ASN A 115 2.57 -7.27 4.46
C ASN A 115 1.67 -8.51 4.65
N ASN A 116 0.36 -8.33 4.78
CA ASN A 116 -0.58 -9.40 5.16
C ASN A 116 -1.68 -9.61 4.11
N ALA A 117 -1.36 -9.53 2.82
CA ALA A 117 -2.34 -9.74 1.76
C ALA A 117 -2.41 -11.21 1.29
N PRO A 118 -3.19 -12.09 1.95
CA PRO A 118 -4.08 -12.97 1.23
C PRO A 118 -5.42 -12.24 1.10
N GLN A 119 -5.87 -12.11 -0.14
CA GLN A 119 -7.22 -11.69 -0.53
C GLN A 119 -8.26 -12.14 0.50
N ARG A 120 -9.17 -11.25 0.93
CA ARG A 120 -10.19 -11.61 1.93
C ARG A 120 -11.01 -12.78 1.40
N LEU A 121 -10.89 -13.94 2.02
CA LEU A 121 -11.70 -15.10 1.70
C LEU A 121 -13.13 -14.84 2.20
N GLN A 122 -13.99 -14.30 1.34
CA GLN A 122 -15.42 -14.28 1.58
C GLN A 122 -16.03 -15.51 0.93
N MET A 123 -16.29 -16.53 1.74
CA MET A 123 -17.04 -17.69 1.27
C MET A 123 -18.48 -17.26 0.94
N PRO A 124 -19.05 -17.73 -0.17
CA PRO A 124 -20.46 -17.51 -0.45
C PRO A 124 -21.33 -18.04 0.69
N VAL A 125 -22.40 -17.33 1.00
CA VAL A 125 -23.40 -17.78 1.97
C VAL A 125 -24.01 -19.09 1.47
N LYS A 126 -24.30 -20.04 2.37
CA LYS A 126 -25.04 -21.27 2.04
C LYS A 126 -26.33 -20.88 1.29
N ASN A 127 -26.56 -21.47 0.12
CA ASN A 127 -27.65 -21.15 -0.84
C ASN A 127 -27.49 -19.88 -1.72
N LYS A 128 -26.34 -19.20 -1.69
CA LYS A 128 -25.95 -18.13 -2.66
C LYS A 128 -24.58 -18.40 -3.29
N SER A 129 -24.25 -19.67 -3.50
CA SER A 129 -22.95 -20.13 -4.00
C SER A 129 -22.79 -20.00 -5.52
N ILE A 130 -23.89 -19.92 -6.27
CA ILE A 130 -23.86 -19.77 -7.72
C ILE A 130 -23.69 -18.29 -8.05
N LYS A 131 -22.52 -17.92 -8.56
CA LYS A 131 -22.23 -16.59 -9.11
C LYS A 131 -21.97 -16.72 -10.60
N ALA A 132 -22.65 -15.91 -11.40
CA ALA A 132 -22.32 -15.75 -12.81
C ALA A 132 -21.47 -14.50 -13.00
N PHE A 133 -20.50 -14.59 -13.91
CA PHE A 133 -19.65 -13.46 -14.26
C PHE A 133 -20.29 -12.70 -15.42
N TYR A 134 -20.77 -11.48 -15.19
CA TYR A 134 -21.50 -10.71 -16.19
C TYR A 134 -20.62 -9.72 -16.96
N ASN A 135 -19.41 -9.46 -16.48
CA ASN A 135 -18.57 -8.36 -16.99
C ASN A 135 -17.47 -8.89 -17.93
N TYR A 136 -17.86 -9.64 -18.97
CA TYR A 136 -16.97 -10.31 -19.92
C TYR A 136 -15.94 -9.38 -20.57
N LYS A 137 -16.28 -8.10 -20.76
CA LYS A 137 -15.37 -7.05 -21.24
C LYS A 137 -14.16 -6.77 -20.33
N CYS A 138 -14.21 -7.23 -19.08
CA CYS A 138 -13.13 -7.10 -18.10
C CYS A 138 -12.39 -8.44 -17.87
N MET A 139 -12.62 -9.46 -18.70
CA MET A 139 -11.76 -10.65 -18.70
C MET A 139 -10.38 -10.26 -19.20
N GLN A 140 -9.34 -10.80 -18.56
CA GLN A 140 -8.00 -10.70 -19.13
C GLN A 140 -7.97 -11.45 -20.46
N PRO A 141 -7.35 -10.89 -21.51
CA PRO A 141 -7.17 -11.61 -22.76
C PRO A 141 -6.34 -12.86 -22.48
N ASN A 142 -6.97 -14.02 -22.56
CA ASN A 142 -6.28 -15.30 -22.38
C ASN A 142 -5.70 -15.70 -23.74
N PRO A 143 -4.36 -15.74 -23.91
CA PRO A 143 -3.78 -16.20 -25.17
C PRO A 143 -4.14 -17.67 -25.36
N TYR A 144 -4.98 -17.95 -26.35
CA TYR A 144 -5.25 -19.32 -26.78
C TYR A 144 -4.44 -19.61 -28.04
N ARG A 145 -3.94 -20.84 -28.13
CA ARG A 145 -3.19 -21.33 -29.29
C ARG A 145 -3.99 -22.47 -29.90
N ILE A 146 -4.42 -22.28 -31.14
CA ILE A 146 -5.09 -23.33 -31.91
C ILE A 146 -4.00 -24.15 -32.56
N PHE A 147 -3.98 -25.45 -32.26
CA PHE A 147 -3.18 -26.42 -33.01
C PHE A 147 -4.12 -27.10 -33.99
N TRP A 148 -3.77 -27.04 -35.27
CA TRP A 148 -4.40 -27.82 -36.33
C TRP A 148 -3.42 -28.90 -36.76
N ASP A 149 -3.79 -30.13 -36.47
CA ASP A 149 -3.08 -31.33 -36.92
C ASP A 149 -3.63 -31.71 -38.30
N LEU A 150 -2.80 -31.58 -39.33
CA LEU A 150 -3.15 -31.86 -40.74
C LEU A 150 -2.54 -33.17 -41.24
N GLU A 151 -2.01 -34.03 -40.35
CA GLU A 151 -1.32 -35.27 -40.76
C GLU A 151 -2.24 -36.34 -41.39
N MET A 152 -3.53 -36.06 -41.57
CA MET A 152 -4.51 -36.99 -42.16
C MET A 152 -5.01 -36.57 -43.56
N LEU A 153 -4.32 -35.64 -44.25
CA LEU A 153 -4.69 -35.17 -45.61
C LEU A 153 -3.88 -35.81 -46.75
N THR A 154 -3.16 -36.90 -46.52
CA THR A 154 -2.51 -37.75 -47.54
C THR A 154 -3.18 -39.10 -47.64
#